data_AF-A0A2A3VQC9-F1
#
_entry.id   AF-A0A2A3VQC9-F1
#
_cell.length_a   1.000
_cell.length_b   1.000
_cell.length_c   1.000
_cell.angle_alpha   90.00
_cell.angle_beta   90.00
_cell.angle_gamma   90.00
#
_symmetry.space_group_name_H-M   'P 1'
#
loop_
_entity.id
_entity.type
_entity.pdbx_description
1 polymer ?
#
loop_
_entity_poly.entity_id
_entity_poly.type
_entity_poly.pdbx_seq_one_letter_code
_entity_poly.pdbx_strand_id
1 'polypeptide(L)'
;MTPHLLRIVDLANEAQKGVSVQWHLNDAVGRSMDGLADQYNASTLVAAYVDGLESLVAQAPPAREDYIRVLKTAVEAARRLRRD
;
A
#
# COMPACT_ATOMS: atom_id res chain seq x y z
N MET A 1 10.74 7.35 -2.96
CA MET A 1 9.85 6.21 -2.73
C MET A 1 10.26 5.56 -1.42
N THR A 2 9.37 5.38 -0.47
CA THR A 2 9.72 4.79 0.85
C THR A 2 9.80 3.26 0.75
N PRO A 3 10.57 2.58 1.61
CA PRO A 3 10.66 1.11 1.63
C PRO A 3 9.28 0.42 1.74
N HIS A 4 8.37 1.03 2.49
CA HIS A 4 6.99 0.57 2.64
C HIS A 4 6.23 0.54 1.31
N LEU A 5 6.34 1.60 0.49
CA LEU A 5 5.67 1.66 -0.81
C LEU A 5 6.26 0.66 -1.81
N LEU A 6 7.59 0.46 -1.79
CA LEU A 6 8.24 -0.53 -2.66
C LEU A 6 7.70 -1.94 -2.39
N ARG A 7 7.53 -2.31 -1.11
CA ARG A 7 6.99 -3.63 -0.76
C ARG A 7 5.59 -3.86 -1.31
N ILE A 8 4.72 -2.85 -1.28
CA ILE A 8 3.36 -2.95 -1.85
C ILE A 8 3.41 -3.08 -3.38
N VAL A 9 4.31 -2.35 -4.03
CA VAL A 9 4.52 -2.46 -5.48
C VAL A 9 4.99 -3.85 -5.89
N ASP A 10 5.87 -4.47 -5.11
CA ASP A 10 6.31 -5.85 -5.36
C ASP A 10 5.15 -6.84 -5.29
N LEU A 11 4.30 -6.73 -4.27
CA LEU A 11 3.10 -7.56 -4.14
C LEU A 11 2.10 -7.33 -5.28
N ALA A 12 1.93 -6.09 -5.73
CA ALA A 12 1.08 -5.78 -6.87
C ALA A 12 1.65 -6.39 -8.18
N ASN A 13 2.98 -6.42 -8.33
CA ASN A 13 3.64 -7.08 -9.45
C ASN A 13 3.51 -8.61 -9.40
N GLU A 14 3.53 -9.21 -8.20
CA GLU A 14 3.27 -10.65 -8.00
C GLU A 14 1.81 -10.99 -8.34
N ALA A 15 0.86 -10.18 -7.89
CA ALA A 15 -0.55 -10.35 -8.21
C ALA A 15 -0.83 -10.30 -9.71
N GLN A 16 -0.16 -9.38 -10.43
CA GLN A 16 -0.25 -9.27 -11.88
C GLN A 16 0.25 -10.54 -12.60
N LYS A 17 1.06 -11.37 -11.95
CA LYS A 17 1.52 -12.67 -12.44
C LYS A 17 0.62 -13.83 -12.00
N GLY A 18 -0.51 -13.55 -11.35
CA GLY A 18 -1.46 -14.54 -10.86
C GLY A 18 -1.18 -15.07 -9.45
N VAL A 19 -0.25 -14.47 -8.70
CA VAL A 19 0.06 -14.88 -7.33
C VAL A 19 -1.00 -14.34 -6.36
N SER A 20 -1.48 -15.18 -5.44
CA SER A 20 -2.36 -14.72 -4.37
C SER A 20 -1.57 -13.97 -3.29
N VAL A 21 -1.76 -12.65 -3.23
CA VAL A 21 -1.00 -11.77 -2.33
C VAL A 21 -1.82 -11.18 -1.19
N GLN A 22 -3.11 -11.50 -1.06
CA GLN A 22 -4.02 -10.78 -0.15
C GLN A 22 -3.55 -10.79 1.31
N TRP A 23 -3.10 -11.94 1.82
CA TRP A 23 -2.59 -12.04 3.19
C TRP A 23 -1.30 -11.22 3.36
N HIS A 24 -0.36 -11.35 2.42
CA HIS A 24 0.90 -10.60 2.43
C HIS A 24 0.68 -9.10 2.32
N LEU A 25 -0.33 -8.67 1.57
CA LEU A 25 -0.72 -7.27 1.43
C LEU A 25 -1.22 -6.71 2.75
N ASN A 26 -2.16 -7.38 3.40
CA ASN A 26 -2.72 -6.94 4.67
C ASN A 26 -1.64 -6.86 5.76
N ASP A 27 -0.75 -7.87 5.85
CA ASP A 27 0.37 -7.87 6.78
C ASP A 27 1.37 -6.73 6.48
N ALA A 28 1.74 -6.53 5.21
CA ALA A 28 2.66 -5.46 4.82
C ALA A 28 2.10 -4.07 5.10
N VAL A 29 0.81 -3.85 4.85
CA VAL A 29 0.13 -2.58 5.16
C VAL A 29 0.08 -2.37 6.67
N GLY A 30 -0.30 -3.39 7.46
CA GLY A 30 -0.34 -3.32 8.92
C GLY A 30 1.01 -2.93 9.52
N ARG A 31 2.06 -3.69 9.20
CA ARG A 31 3.43 -3.41 9.67
C ARG A 31 3.95 -2.04 9.25
N SER A 32 3.57 -1.58 8.05
CA SER A 32 3.95 -0.25 7.59
C SER A 32 3.23 0.84 8.40
N MET A 33 1.94 0.68 8.67
CA MET A 33 1.19 1.63 9.49
C MET A 33 1.72 1.67 10.92
N ASP A 34 1.98 0.52 11.54
CA ASP A 34 2.54 0.42 12.90
C ASP A 34 3.94 1.09 12.96
N GLY A 35 4.83 0.73 12.03
CA GLY A 35 6.19 1.29 11.98
C GLY A 35 6.26 2.79 11.65
N LEU A 36 5.22 3.35 11.02
CA LEU A 36 5.09 4.80 10.82
C LEU A 36 4.45 5.48 12.04
N ALA A 37 3.53 4.80 12.73
CA ALA A 37 2.87 5.31 13.94
C ALA A 37 3.84 5.46 15.13
N ASP A 38 4.87 4.63 15.20
CA ASP A 38 5.89 4.69 16.26
C ASP A 38 6.89 5.85 16.09
N GLN A 39 6.81 6.62 15.00
CA GLN A 39 7.72 7.73 14.73
C GLN A 39 7.19 9.06 15.26
N TYR A 40 8.09 9.96 15.66
CA TYR A 40 7.74 11.28 16.20
C TYR A 40 6.86 12.13 15.25
N ASN A 41 6.94 11.89 13.94
CA ASN A 41 6.17 12.54 12.88
C ASN A 41 5.09 11.61 12.27
N ALA A 42 4.54 10.69 13.07
CA ALA A 42 3.59 9.66 12.65
C ALA A 42 2.47 10.16 11.74
N SER A 43 1.76 11.22 12.13
CA SER A 43 0.62 11.74 11.35
C SER A 43 1.02 12.14 9.92
N THR A 44 2.16 12.83 9.78
CA THR A 44 2.69 13.23 8.47
C THR A 44 3.14 12.02 7.64
N LEU A 45 3.78 11.04 8.28
CA LEU A 45 4.28 9.85 7.58
C LEU A 45 3.17 8.92 7.12
N VAL A 46 2.15 8.71 7.95
CA VAL A 46 0.94 7.93 7.61
C VAL A 46 0.19 8.60 6.46
N ALA A 47 0.02 9.93 6.49
CA ALA A 47 -0.58 10.67 5.40
C ALA A 47 0.22 10.51 4.09
N ALA A 48 1.54 10.72 4.15
CA ALA A 48 2.42 10.57 2.98
C ALA A 48 2.44 9.14 2.42
N TYR A 49 2.29 8.12 3.26
CA TYR A 49 2.17 6.73 2.81
C TYR A 49 0.88 6.48 2.04
N VAL A 50 -0.26 6.93 2.57
CA VAL A 50 -1.57 6.81 1.89
C VAL A 50 -1.55 7.58 0.55
N ASP A 51 -1.07 8.82 0.56
CA ASP A 51 -0.97 9.66 -0.65
C ASP A 51 -0.04 9.04 -1.70
N GLY A 52 1.04 8.39 -1.25
CA GLY A 52 1.95 7.63 -2.11
C GLY A 52 1.27 6.45 -2.79
N LEU A 53 0.45 5.68 -2.07
CA LEU A 53 -0.32 4.58 -2.65
C LEU A 53 -1.35 5.08 -3.67
N GLU A 54 -2.04 6.18 -3.38
CA GLU A 54 -3.01 6.80 -4.29
C GLU A 54 -2.34 7.32 -5.56
N SER A 55 -1.15 7.91 -5.42
CA SER A 55 -0.34 8.35 -6.55
C SER A 55 0.09 7.19 -7.44
N LEU A 56 0.40 6.02 -6.87
CA LEU A 56 0.73 4.82 -7.63
C LEU A 56 -0.48 4.27 -8.38
N VAL A 57 -1.68 4.32 -7.79
CA VAL A 57 -2.93 3.96 -8.48
C VAL A 57 -3.15 4.88 -9.69
N ALA A 58 -2.98 6.19 -9.51
CA ALA A 58 -3.20 7.18 -10.57
C ALA A 58 -2.19 7.07 -11.73
N GLN A 59 -0.96 6.63 -11.46
CA GLN A 59 0.11 6.48 -12.44
C GLN A 59 0.16 5.09 -13.11
N ALA A 60 -0.58 4.11 -12.57
CA ALA A 60 -0.54 2.75 -13.08
C ALA A 60 -1.15 2.66 -14.50
N PRO A 61 -0.51 1.92 -15.43
CA PRO A 61 -1.10 1.67 -16.74
C PRO A 61 -2.45 0.93 -16.62
N PRO A 62 -3.51 1.37 -17.32
CA PRO A 62 -4.86 0.82 -17.15
C PRO A 62 -4.96 -0.67 -17.50
N ALA A 63 -4.06 -1.18 -18.34
CA ALA A 63 -4.00 -2.60 -18.71
C ALA A 63 -3.56 -3.54 -17.56
N ARG A 64 -3.07 -3.00 -16.43
CA ARG A 64 -2.62 -3.80 -15.28
C ARG A 64 -3.69 -3.87 -14.20
N GLU A 65 -4.81 -4.52 -14.51
CA GLU A 65 -6.00 -4.54 -13.65
C GLU A 65 -5.75 -5.12 -12.26
N ASP A 66 -5.02 -6.24 -12.16
CA ASP A 66 -4.73 -6.89 -10.88
C ASP A 66 -3.75 -6.07 -10.03
N TYR A 67 -2.74 -5.48 -10.67
CA TYR A 67 -1.83 -4.53 -10.02
C TYR A 67 -2.61 -3.34 -9.43
N ILE A 68 -3.49 -2.72 -10.22
CA ILE A 68 -4.31 -1.59 -9.78
C ILE A 68 -5.25 -2.01 -8.65
N ARG A 69 -5.84 -3.21 -8.73
CA ARG A 69 -6.72 -3.75 -7.68
C ARG A 69 -5.96 -3.86 -6.36
N VAL A 70 -4.76 -4.46 -6.37
CA VAL A 70 -3.93 -4.59 -5.16
C VAL A 70 -3.60 -3.23 -4.56
N LEU A 71 -3.19 -2.25 -5.37
CA LEU A 71 -2.88 -0.92 -4.89
C LEU A 71 -4.11 -0.23 -4.25
N LYS A 72 -5.28 -0.34 -4.88
CA LYS A 72 -6.54 0.20 -4.31
C LYS A 72 -6.90 -0.48 -2.99
N THR A 73 -6.77 -1.80 -2.90
CA THR A 73 -6.99 -2.55 -1.66
C THR A 73 -6.00 -2.11 -0.56
N ALA A 74 -4.75 -1.82 -0.91
CA ALA A 74 -3.76 -1.28 0.03
C ALA A 74 -4.18 0.10 0.58
N VAL A 75 -4.66 1.00 -0.29
CA VAL A 75 -5.18 2.32 0.09
C VAL A 75 -6.35 2.19 1.06
N GLU A 76 -7.31 1.32 0.75
CA GLU A 76 -8.48 1.10 1.59
C GLU A 76 -8.09 0.53 2.98
N ALA A 77 -7.19 -0.45 3.00
CA ALA A 77 -6.69 -1.02 4.25
C ALA A 77 -5.95 0.01 5.10
N ALA A 78 -5.06 0.80 4.51
CA ALA A 78 -4.33 1.87 5.21
C ALA A 78 -5.28 2.95 5.74
N ARG A 79 -6.28 3.36 4.96
CA ARG A 79 -7.29 4.33 5.38
C ARG A 79 -8.16 3.83 6.53
N ARG A 80 -8.47 2.52 6.57
CA ARG A 80 -9.20 1.90 7.67
C ARG A 80 -8.37 1.96 8.96
N LEU A 81 -7.11 1.52 8.90
CA LEU A 81 -6.22 1.54 10.05
C LEU A 81 -5.92 2.94 10.59
N ARG A 82 -5.95 3.97 9.74
CA ARG A 82 -5.80 5.37 10.17
C ARG A 82 -7.01 5.88 11.00
N ARG A 83 -8.18 5.25 10.86
CA ARG A 83 -9.41 5.67 11.55
C ARG A 83 -9.64 4.95 12.88
N ASP A 84 -8.97 3.82 13.08
CA ASP A 84 -8.98 3.05 14.33
C ASP A 84 -7.90 3.58 15.30
#